data_AF-A0A2D3W833-F1
#
_entry.id   AF-A0A2D3W833-F1
#
_cell.length_a   1.000
_cell.length_b   1.000
_cell.length_c   1.000
_cell.angle_alpha   90.00
_cell.angle_beta   90.00
_cell.angle_gamma   90.00
#
_symmetry.space_group_name_H-M   'P 1'
#
loop_
_entity.id
_entity.type
_entity.pdbx_description
1 polymer ?
#
loop_
_entity_poly.entity_id
_entity_poly.type
_entity_poly.pdbx_seq_one_letter_code
_entity_poly.pdbx_strand_id
1 'polypeptide(L)'
;MEKFSSFIQKAFAIGALFLVLGLAFGFEYSLNLLGYFLPSSTLSAVNARSVHVSLMLYGFVPLMLSFLPFVLMEKENVHSEKGLEKLKIYFTLWCIFLVFMTISLLLGVHRGLVFYDFAYELNFILAFSGVFYILALYDYIKAYKVIPLWIKVSLYLVIASPIALLVLMNPVIGQVEKTIQGPHGDNTLGMSF
;
A
#
# COMPACT_ATOMS: atom_id res chain seq x y z
N MET A 1 -21.17 18.55 5.95
CA MET A 1 -19.96 17.73 6.18
C MET A 1 -20.31 16.26 6.03
N GLU A 2 -19.48 15.49 5.32
CA GLU A 2 -19.65 14.04 5.19
C GLU A 2 -19.13 13.34 6.45
N LYS A 3 -19.94 12.42 7.00
CA LYS A 3 -19.59 11.62 8.19
C LYS A 3 -18.50 10.60 7.88
N PHE A 4 -17.65 10.30 8.87
CA PHE A 4 -16.58 9.30 8.76
C PHE A 4 -17.06 7.95 8.19
N SER A 5 -18.22 7.46 8.66
CA SER A 5 -18.81 6.20 8.18
C SER A 5 -19.10 6.20 6.67
N SER A 6 -19.60 7.31 6.14
CA SER A 6 -19.88 7.45 4.69
C SER A 6 -18.59 7.46 3.89
N PHE A 7 -17.54 8.12 4.40
CA PHE A 7 -16.22 8.12 3.78
C PHE A 7 -15.64 6.69 3.72
N ILE A 8 -15.67 5.95 4.83
CA ILE A 8 -15.15 4.57 4.88
C ILE A 8 -15.92 3.64 3.94
N GLN A 9 -17.26 3.75 3.87
CA GLN A 9 -18.06 2.94 2.95
C GLN A 9 -17.67 3.20 1.49
N LYS A 10 -17.47 4.46 1.11
CA LYS A 10 -17.00 4.82 -0.24
C LYS A 10 -15.58 4.32 -0.50
N ALA A 11 -14.68 4.51 0.46
CA ALA A 11 -13.30 4.06 0.34
C ALA A 11 -13.21 2.53 0.20
N PHE A 12 -14.04 1.79 0.93
CA PHE A 12 -14.15 0.34 0.81
C PHE A 12 -14.66 -0.07 -0.57
N ALA A 13 -15.73 0.56 -1.07
CA ALA A 13 -16.29 0.26 -2.38
C ALA A 13 -15.27 0.50 -3.52
N ILE A 14 -14.58 1.64 -3.49
CA ILE A 14 -13.52 1.96 -4.45
C ILE A 14 -12.33 1.00 -4.30
N GLY A 15 -11.92 0.72 -3.06
CA GLY A 15 -10.86 -0.25 -2.79
C GLY A 15 -11.18 -1.63 -3.35
N ALA A 16 -12.44 -2.08 -3.23
CA ALA A 16 -12.88 -3.37 -3.74
C ALA A 16 -12.75 -3.47 -5.27
N LEU A 17 -12.89 -2.36 -6.00
CA LEU A 17 -12.61 -2.34 -7.44
C LEU A 17 -11.15 -2.68 -7.72
N PHE A 18 -10.20 -2.14 -6.95
CA PHE A 18 -8.79 -2.49 -7.10
C PHE A 18 -8.50 -3.95 -6.72
N LEU A 19 -9.24 -4.53 -5.77
CA LEU A 19 -9.15 -5.96 -5.47
C LEU A 19 -9.59 -6.80 -6.67
N VAL A 20 -10.77 -6.50 -7.23
CA VAL A 20 -11.31 -7.21 -8.41
C VAL A 20 -10.36 -7.07 -9.60
N LEU A 21 -9.83 -5.87 -9.85
CA LEU A 21 -8.83 -5.66 -10.90
C LEU A 21 -7.57 -6.48 -10.65
N GLY A 22 -7.03 -6.45 -9.43
CA GLY A 22 -5.87 -7.25 -9.07
C GLY A 22 -6.09 -8.75 -9.28
N LEU A 23 -7.25 -9.27 -8.89
CA LEU A 23 -7.62 -10.67 -9.13
C LEU A 23 -7.78 -10.98 -10.62
N ALA A 24 -8.36 -10.08 -11.41
CA ALA A 24 -8.49 -10.25 -12.86
C ALA A 24 -7.12 -10.37 -13.54
N PHE A 25 -6.14 -9.54 -13.17
CA PHE A 25 -4.77 -9.65 -13.68
C PHE A 25 -4.05 -10.92 -13.19
N GLY A 26 -4.34 -11.39 -11.98
CA GLY A 26 -3.82 -12.66 -11.48
C GLY A 26 -4.38 -13.86 -12.24
N PHE A 27 -5.67 -13.80 -12.59
CA PHE A 27 -6.31 -14.79 -13.45
C PHE A 27 -5.71 -14.81 -14.86
N GLU A 28 -5.56 -13.63 -15.48
CA GLU A 28 -4.89 -13.50 -16.77
C GLU A 28 -3.47 -14.07 -16.73
N TYR A 29 -2.69 -13.72 -15.71
CA TYR A 29 -1.34 -14.28 -15.55
C TYR A 29 -1.37 -15.80 -15.42
N SER A 30 -2.36 -16.36 -14.71
CA SER A 30 -2.54 -17.81 -14.57
C SER A 30 -2.85 -18.48 -15.91
N LEU A 31 -3.66 -17.87 -16.79
CA LEU A 31 -3.92 -18.36 -18.14
C LEU A 31 -2.65 -18.37 -19.00
N ASN A 32 -1.84 -17.30 -18.91
CA ASN A 32 -0.56 -17.21 -19.61
C ASN A 32 0.40 -18.35 -19.17
N LEU A 33 0.43 -18.69 -17.88
CA LEU A 33 1.22 -19.82 -17.37
C LEU A 33 0.73 -21.18 -17.90
N LEU A 34 -0.56 -21.31 -18.22
CA LEU A 34 -1.14 -22.51 -18.86
C LEU A 34 -0.92 -22.56 -20.37
N GLY A 35 -0.24 -21.57 -20.95
CA GLY A 35 0.05 -21.49 -22.39
C GLY A 35 -1.05 -20.80 -23.21
N TYR A 36 -2.06 -20.21 -22.57
CA TYR A 36 -3.08 -19.40 -23.24
C TYR A 36 -2.63 -17.93 -23.27
N PHE A 37 -2.20 -17.47 -24.46
CA PHE A 37 -1.72 -16.11 -24.64
C PHE A 37 -2.70 -15.28 -25.46
N LEU A 38 -3.05 -14.10 -24.95
CA LEU A 38 -3.70 -13.08 -25.76
C LEU A 38 -2.65 -12.39 -26.64
N PRO A 39 -2.91 -12.14 -27.94
CA PRO A 39 -1.99 -11.46 -28.82
C PRO A 39 -1.97 -9.94 -28.52
N SER A 40 -1.46 -9.56 -27.36
CA SER A 40 -1.42 -8.18 -26.86
C SER A 40 -0.07 -7.88 -26.21
N SER A 41 0.58 -6.79 -26.62
CA SER A 41 1.78 -6.30 -25.95
C SER A 41 1.49 -5.67 -24.58
N THR A 42 0.30 -5.07 -24.44
CA THR A 42 -0.16 -4.43 -23.19
C THR A 42 -0.51 -5.46 -22.13
N LEU A 43 -1.20 -6.54 -22.52
CA LEU A 43 -1.63 -7.63 -21.63
C LEU A 43 -0.71 -8.84 -21.75
N SER A 44 0.60 -8.59 -21.70
CA SER A 44 1.59 -9.66 -21.66
C SER A 44 1.64 -10.32 -20.28
N ALA A 45 2.16 -11.54 -20.20
CA ALA A 45 2.33 -12.27 -18.94
C ALA A 45 3.12 -11.46 -17.89
N VAL A 46 4.17 -10.75 -18.32
CA VAL A 46 4.99 -9.90 -17.44
C VAL A 46 4.17 -8.74 -16.89
N ASN A 47 3.47 -8.01 -17.76
CA ASN A 47 2.65 -6.87 -17.34
C ASN A 47 1.51 -7.31 -16.41
N ALA A 48 0.81 -8.40 -16.75
CA ALA A 48 -0.28 -8.94 -15.95
C ALA A 48 0.21 -9.34 -14.55
N ARG A 49 1.36 -10.03 -14.45
CA ARG A 49 2.00 -10.37 -13.17
C ARG A 49 2.32 -9.11 -12.36
N SER A 50 3.00 -8.14 -12.96
CA SER A 50 3.44 -6.95 -12.22
C SER A 50 2.26 -6.10 -11.74
N VAL A 51 1.20 -5.96 -12.55
CA VAL A 51 -0.04 -5.29 -12.14
C VAL A 51 -0.72 -6.04 -11.00
N HIS A 52 -0.88 -7.37 -11.13
CA HIS A 52 -1.49 -8.21 -10.09
C HIS A 52 -0.78 -8.03 -8.75
N VAL A 53 0.53 -8.28 -8.70
CA VAL A 53 1.34 -8.22 -7.48
C VAL A 53 1.29 -6.82 -6.87
N SER A 54 1.43 -5.78 -7.69
CA SER A 54 1.39 -4.40 -7.21
C SER A 54 0.01 -4.02 -6.65
N LEU A 55 -1.08 -4.47 -7.26
CA LEU A 55 -2.44 -4.24 -6.72
C LEU A 55 -2.72 -5.06 -5.45
N MET A 56 -2.11 -6.23 -5.25
CA MET A 56 -2.19 -6.94 -3.97
C MET A 56 -1.42 -6.21 -2.87
N LEU A 57 -0.26 -5.64 -3.21
CA LEU A 57 0.66 -4.99 -2.27
C LEU A 57 0.35 -3.53 -1.93
N TYR A 58 -0.35 -2.82 -2.81
CA TYR A 58 -0.71 -1.41 -2.59
C TYR A 58 -2.20 -1.13 -2.70
N GLY A 59 -2.98 -2.05 -3.28
CA GLY A 59 -4.41 -1.89 -3.49
C GLY A 59 -5.22 -2.13 -2.21
N PHE A 60 -6.26 -2.95 -2.32
CA PHE A 60 -7.31 -3.04 -1.31
C PHE A 60 -6.81 -3.31 0.11
N VAL A 61 -6.02 -4.37 0.31
CA VAL A 61 -5.65 -4.83 1.67
C VAL A 61 -4.83 -3.76 2.42
N PRO A 62 -3.68 -3.28 1.91
CA PRO A 62 -2.92 -2.21 2.56
C PRO A 62 -3.73 -0.92 2.72
N LEU A 63 -4.52 -0.55 1.71
CA LEU A 63 -5.35 0.65 1.78
C LEU A 63 -6.38 0.55 2.90
N MET A 64 -7.05 -0.59 3.08
CA MET A 64 -7.99 -0.80 4.18
C MET A 64 -7.28 -0.85 5.54
N LEU A 65 -6.13 -1.52 5.62
CA LEU A 65 -5.32 -1.55 6.84
C LEU A 65 -4.88 -0.15 7.26
N SER A 66 -4.60 0.74 6.31
CA SER A 66 -4.25 2.13 6.61
C SER A 66 -5.36 2.89 7.33
N PHE A 67 -6.64 2.53 7.12
CA PHE A 67 -7.77 3.14 7.79
C PHE A 67 -8.05 2.58 9.19
N LEU A 68 -7.50 1.42 9.54
CA LEU A 68 -7.77 0.73 10.79
C LEU A 68 -7.52 1.62 12.04
N PRO A 69 -6.43 2.39 12.14
CA PRO A 69 -6.22 3.27 13.29
C PRO A 69 -7.36 4.29 13.46
N PHE A 70 -7.83 4.88 12.36
CA PHE A 70 -8.92 5.87 12.40
C PHE A 70 -10.24 5.24 12.79
N VAL A 71 -10.54 4.03 12.29
CA VAL A 71 -11.74 3.28 12.69
C VAL A 71 -11.71 2.95 14.19
N LEU A 72 -10.54 2.59 14.73
CA LEU A 72 -10.38 2.34 16.17
C LEU A 72 -10.59 3.60 17.00
N MET A 73 -10.02 4.73 16.58
CA MET A 73 -10.19 6.02 17.25
C MET A 73 -11.66 6.48 17.24
N GLU A 74 -12.36 6.33 16.11
CA GLU A 74 -13.79 6.64 15.98
C GLU A 74 -14.66 5.73 16.87
N LYS A 75 -14.31 4.44 16.99
CA LYS A 75 -14.98 3.52 17.93
C LYS A 75 -14.82 3.96 19.39
N GLU A 76 -13.73 4.64 19.73
CA GLU A 76 -13.48 5.24 21.05
C GLU A 76 -14.12 6.63 21.22
N ASN A 77 -14.96 7.07 20.26
CA ASN A 77 -15.56 8.41 20.19
C ASN A 77 -14.54 9.55 20.06
N VAL A 78 -13.37 9.28 19.48
CA VAL A 78 -12.38 10.30 19.13
C VAL A 78 -12.55 10.70 17.67
N HIS A 79 -12.96 11.95 17.46
CA HIS A 79 -13.23 12.49 16.14
C HIS A 79 -12.42 13.77 15.89
N SER A 80 -11.92 13.91 14.66
CA SER A 80 -11.21 15.12 14.22
C SER A 80 -11.62 15.46 12.79
N GLU A 81 -12.36 16.57 12.63
CA GLU A 81 -12.83 17.04 11.32
C GLU A 81 -11.65 17.35 10.38
N LYS A 82 -10.64 18.05 10.90
CA LYS A 82 -9.39 18.36 10.18
C LYS A 82 -8.60 17.12 9.84
N GLY A 83 -8.61 16.11 10.73
CA GLY A 83 -7.98 14.81 10.48
C GLY A 83 -8.69 14.08 9.33
N LEU A 84 -10.02 14.08 9.33
CA LEU A 84 -10.83 13.44 8.28
C LEU A 84 -10.61 14.10 6.91
N GLU A 85 -10.50 15.44 6.84
CA GLU A 85 -10.17 16.14 5.59
C GLU A 85 -8.83 15.70 5.02
N LYS A 86 -7.79 15.60 5.86
CA LYS A 86 -6.46 15.13 5.43
C LYS A 86 -6.49 13.66 5.03
N LEU A 87 -7.26 12.83 5.74
CA LEU A 87 -7.43 11.42 5.40
C LEU A 87 -8.09 11.23 4.03
N LYS A 88 -9.02 12.10 3.65
CA LYS A 88 -9.61 12.11 2.30
C LYS A 88 -8.59 12.47 1.22
N ILE A 89 -7.71 13.43 1.50
CA ILE A 89 -6.63 13.80 0.57
C ILE A 89 -5.66 12.63 0.39
N TYR A 90 -5.24 11.99 1.49
CA TYR A 90 -4.45 10.75 1.47
C TYR A 90 -5.10 9.69 0.58
N PHE A 91 -6.37 9.36 0.83
CA PHE A 91 -7.08 8.34 0.05
C PHE A 91 -7.14 8.70 -1.43
N THR A 92 -7.43 9.95 -1.75
CA THR A 92 -7.49 10.43 -3.14
C THR A 92 -6.14 10.29 -3.84
N LEU A 93 -5.05 10.75 -3.21
CA LEU A 93 -3.70 10.62 -3.76
C LEU A 93 -3.29 9.15 -3.91
N TRP A 94 -3.67 8.29 -2.96
CA TRP A 94 -3.41 6.86 -3.04
C TRP A 94 -4.15 6.20 -4.21
N CYS A 95 -5.43 6.54 -4.42
CA CYS A 95 -6.18 6.06 -5.58
C CYS A 95 -5.58 6.55 -6.90
N ILE A 96 -5.15 7.81 -6.97
CA ILE A 96 -4.43 8.36 -8.13
C ILE A 96 -3.16 7.54 -8.38
N PHE A 97 -2.36 7.28 -7.34
CA PHE A 97 -1.19 6.43 -7.42
C PHE A 97 -1.53 5.04 -7.98
N LEU A 98 -2.56 4.36 -7.48
CA LEU A 98 -2.96 3.02 -7.95
C LEU A 98 -3.35 3.00 -9.43
N VAL A 99 -4.06 4.02 -9.90
CA VAL A 99 -4.44 4.15 -11.32
C VAL A 99 -3.20 4.33 -12.18
N PHE A 100 -2.33 5.29 -11.85
CA PHE A 100 -1.11 5.54 -12.63
C PHE A 100 -0.12 4.38 -12.57
N MET A 101 0.00 3.71 -11.42
CA MET A 101 0.78 2.48 -11.26
C MET A 101 0.28 1.39 -12.21
N THR A 102 -1.03 1.15 -12.25
CA THR A 102 -1.64 0.16 -13.15
C THR A 102 -1.36 0.50 -14.61
N ILE A 103 -1.57 1.75 -15.02
CA ILE A 103 -1.31 2.20 -16.40
C ILE A 103 0.17 2.05 -16.75
N SER A 104 1.08 2.50 -15.88
CA SER A 104 2.53 2.41 -16.08
C SER A 104 2.98 0.97 -16.35
N LEU A 105 2.49 0.03 -15.54
CA LEU A 105 2.85 -1.39 -15.66
C LEU A 105 2.24 -2.03 -16.91
N LEU A 106 1.02 -1.64 -17.29
CA LEU A 106 0.40 -2.08 -18.55
C LEU A 106 1.16 -1.57 -19.78
N LEU A 107 1.79 -0.39 -19.69
CA LEU A 107 2.66 0.15 -20.73
C LEU A 107 4.07 -0.47 -20.74
N GLY A 108 4.34 -1.44 -19.86
CA GLY A 108 5.62 -2.16 -19.82
C GLY A 108 6.74 -1.41 -19.09
N VAL A 109 6.42 -0.38 -18.30
CA VAL A 109 7.43 0.34 -17.50
C VAL A 109 7.68 -0.44 -16.21
N HIS A 110 8.70 -1.29 -16.26
CA HIS A 110 9.12 -2.18 -15.17
C HIS A 110 10.48 -1.76 -14.60
N ARG A 111 10.70 -2.04 -13.31
CA ARG A 111 11.98 -1.82 -12.63
C ARG A 111 12.69 -3.12 -12.25
N GLY A 112 12.04 -4.27 -12.43
CA GLY A 112 12.55 -5.58 -12.03
C GLY A 112 12.57 -5.80 -10.52
N LEU A 113 11.88 -4.94 -9.76
CA LEU A 113 11.80 -5.02 -8.30
C LEU A 113 10.41 -5.50 -7.90
N VAL A 114 10.29 -6.70 -7.33
CA VAL A 114 8.99 -7.35 -7.03
C VAL A 114 8.01 -6.45 -6.27
N PHE A 115 8.50 -5.65 -5.31
CA PHE A 115 7.68 -4.74 -4.50
C PHE A 115 7.56 -3.32 -5.06
N TYR A 116 8.36 -2.95 -6.06
CA TYR A 116 8.48 -1.56 -6.54
C TYR A 116 8.61 -1.51 -8.07
N ASP A 117 7.90 -2.40 -8.76
CA ASP A 117 8.11 -2.63 -10.19
C ASP A 117 7.62 -1.47 -11.07
N PHE A 118 6.78 -0.60 -10.52
CA PHE A 118 6.21 0.56 -11.21
C PHE A 118 7.20 1.72 -11.37
N ALA A 119 6.88 2.67 -12.26
CA ALA A 119 7.70 3.85 -12.54
C ALA A 119 8.16 4.60 -11.27
N TYR A 120 9.44 4.98 -11.21
CA TYR A 120 10.06 5.56 -10.02
C TYR A 120 9.38 6.85 -9.56
N GLU A 121 8.91 7.66 -10.50
CA GLU A 121 8.25 8.94 -10.29
C GLU A 121 6.96 8.79 -9.45
N LEU A 122 6.31 7.63 -9.50
CA LEU A 122 5.11 7.36 -8.73
C LEU A 122 5.37 7.26 -7.22
N ASN A 123 6.63 7.00 -6.82
CA ASN A 123 7.03 7.09 -5.41
C ASN A 123 6.80 8.49 -4.85
N PHE A 124 6.86 9.54 -5.67
CA PHE A 124 6.58 10.90 -5.22
C PHE A 124 5.11 11.05 -4.78
N ILE A 125 4.16 10.54 -5.59
CA ILE A 125 2.72 10.59 -5.25
C ILE A 125 2.46 9.76 -3.99
N LEU A 126 3.06 8.57 -3.90
CA LEU A 126 2.91 7.69 -2.74
C LEU A 126 3.47 8.33 -1.46
N ALA A 127 4.68 8.90 -1.51
CA ALA A 127 5.30 9.59 -0.39
C ALA A 127 4.49 10.84 0.02
N PHE A 128 4.04 11.62 -0.95
CA PHE A 128 3.22 12.80 -0.71
C PHE A 128 1.87 12.45 -0.08
N SER A 129 1.25 11.35 -0.52
CA SER A 129 0.07 10.77 0.14
C SER A 129 0.37 10.44 1.61
N GLY A 130 1.50 9.78 1.87
CA GLY A 130 1.96 9.46 3.23
C GLY A 130 2.10 10.68 4.15
N VAL A 131 2.46 11.85 3.63
CA VAL A 131 2.47 13.10 4.43
C VAL A 131 1.07 13.43 4.96
N PHE A 132 0.04 13.38 4.11
CA PHE A 132 -1.33 13.62 4.55
C PHE A 132 -1.83 12.58 5.53
N TYR A 133 -1.40 11.32 5.37
CA TYR A 133 -1.70 10.26 6.35
C TYR A 133 -1.16 10.58 7.74
N ILE A 134 0.12 10.97 7.82
CA ILE A 134 0.77 11.33 9.09
C ILE A 134 0.09 12.55 9.72
N LEU A 135 -0.22 13.57 8.92
CA LEU A 135 -0.91 14.76 9.40
C LEU A 135 -2.34 14.44 9.88
N ALA A 136 -3.04 13.53 9.20
CA ALA A 136 -4.36 13.05 9.63
C ALA A 136 -4.28 12.32 10.98
N LEU A 137 -3.33 11.39 11.13
CA LEU A 137 -3.09 10.69 12.39
C LEU A 137 -2.78 11.68 13.52
N TYR A 138 -1.92 12.65 13.27
CA TYR A 138 -1.55 13.68 14.24
C TYR A 138 -2.77 14.45 14.75
N ASP A 139 -3.65 14.89 13.84
CA ASP A 139 -4.87 15.62 14.21
C ASP A 139 -5.89 14.76 14.96
N TYR A 140 -5.96 13.46 14.68
CA TYR A 140 -6.78 12.52 15.44
C TYR A 140 -6.20 12.23 16.83
N ILE A 141 -4.89 12.01 16.94
CA ILE A 141 -4.22 11.76 18.22
C ILE A 141 -4.37 12.95 19.16
N LYS A 142 -4.31 14.18 18.63
CA LYS A 142 -4.54 15.42 19.39
C LYS A 142 -5.95 15.56 19.97
N ALA A 143 -6.94 14.87 19.40
CA ALA A 143 -8.31 14.90 19.90
C ALA A 143 -8.50 14.05 21.17
N TYR A 144 -7.52 13.20 21.53
CA TYR A 144 -7.54 12.49 22.80
C TYR A 144 -7.33 13.42 23.99
N LYS A 145 -8.16 13.28 25.02
CA LYS A 145 -7.90 13.87 26.34
C LYS A 145 -6.68 13.22 27.01
N VAL A 146 -6.59 11.90 26.90
CA VAL A 146 -5.48 11.08 27.40
C VAL A 146 -5.15 10.06 26.32
N ILE A 147 -3.91 10.10 25.82
CA ILE A 147 -3.48 9.22 24.73
C ILE A 147 -3.38 7.77 25.27
N PRO A 148 -4.09 6.80 24.67
CA PRO A 148 -4.08 5.40 25.10
C PRO A 148 -2.71 4.73 24.87
N LEU A 149 -2.46 3.66 25.63
CA LEU A 149 -1.17 2.96 25.61
C LEU A 149 -0.82 2.41 24.21
N TRP A 150 -1.81 1.87 23.48
CA TRP A 150 -1.58 1.29 22.16
C TRP A 150 -1.07 2.33 21.15
N ILE A 151 -1.56 3.57 21.20
CA ILE A 151 -1.06 4.67 20.36
C ILE A 151 0.38 5.00 20.75
N LYS A 152 0.69 5.09 22.05
CA LYS A 152 2.05 5.35 22.53
C LYS A 152 3.02 4.26 22.06
N VAL A 153 2.67 2.99 22.25
CA VAL A 153 3.48 1.85 21.81
C VAL A 153 3.68 1.88 20.29
N SER A 154 2.62 2.13 19.53
CA SER A 154 2.69 2.21 18.07
C SER A 154 3.60 3.34 17.60
N LEU A 155 3.50 4.52 18.22
CA LEU A 155 4.40 5.65 17.93
C LEU A 155 5.87 5.32 18.21
N TYR A 156 6.16 4.67 19.35
CA TYR A 156 7.53 4.23 19.65
C TYR A 156 8.06 3.24 18.61
N LEU A 157 7.24 2.27 18.21
CA LEU A 157 7.61 1.30 17.17
C LEU A 157 7.85 1.99 15.82
N VAL A 158 7.01 2.94 15.43
CA VAL A 158 7.18 3.72 14.18
C VAL A 158 8.44 4.59 14.21
N ILE A 159 8.83 5.12 15.36
CA ILE A 159 10.07 5.90 15.50
C ILE A 159 11.30 4.98 15.51
N ALA A 160 11.18 3.80 16.11
CA ALA A 160 12.26 2.83 16.16
C ALA A 160 12.47 2.11 14.82
N SER A 161 11.41 1.94 14.02
CA SER A 161 11.45 1.11 12.81
C SER A 161 12.47 1.59 11.76
N PRO A 162 12.69 2.89 11.47
CA PRO A 162 13.72 3.31 10.53
C PRO A 162 15.13 3.00 11.05
N ILE A 163 15.36 3.12 12.36
CA ILE A 163 16.65 2.80 12.99
C ILE A 163 16.89 1.28 12.91
N ALA A 164 15.87 0.49 13.25
CA ALA A 164 15.92 -0.95 13.09
C ALA A 164 16.17 -1.35 11.63
N LEU A 165 15.52 -0.68 10.67
CA LEU A 165 15.70 -0.93 9.24
C LEU A 165 17.14 -0.60 8.80
N LEU A 166 17.72 0.51 9.25
CA LEU A 166 19.11 0.87 8.98
C LEU A 166 20.11 -0.17 9.55
N VAL A 167 19.84 -0.70 10.74
CA VAL A 167 20.64 -1.78 11.32
C VAL A 167 20.46 -3.08 10.52
N LEU A 168 19.23 -3.39 10.11
CA LEU A 168 18.90 -4.58 9.33
C LEU A 168 19.40 -4.51 7.88
N MET A 169 19.60 -3.32 7.31
CA MET A 169 20.20 -3.11 5.99
C MET A 169 21.74 -3.06 6.03
N ASN A 170 22.36 -3.06 7.22
CA ASN A 170 23.82 -3.03 7.32
C ASN A 170 24.45 -4.36 6.86
N PRO A 171 25.25 -4.42 5.79
CA PRO A 171 25.74 -5.68 5.20
C PRO A 171 26.67 -6.50 6.10
N VAL A 172 27.15 -5.93 7.22
CA VAL A 172 27.99 -6.60 8.23
C VAL A 172 27.16 -7.16 9.38
N ILE A 173 26.06 -6.50 9.76
CA ILE A 173 25.26 -6.80 10.97
C ILE A 173 23.85 -7.32 10.60
N GLY A 174 23.17 -6.62 9.69
CA GLY A 174 21.86 -6.95 9.15
C GLY A 174 21.99 -7.57 7.76
N GLN A 175 21.99 -8.89 7.68
CA GLN A 175 22.25 -9.63 6.44
C GLN A 175 21.13 -9.50 5.37
N VAL A 176 20.26 -8.49 5.39
CA VAL A 176 19.16 -8.34 4.43
C VAL A 176 19.68 -8.16 2.99
N GLU A 177 20.86 -7.58 2.79
CA GLU A 177 21.46 -7.43 1.45
C GLU A 177 22.19 -8.70 0.95
N LYS A 178 22.62 -9.61 1.85
CA LYS A 178 23.01 -10.98 1.44
C LYS A 178 21.79 -11.86 1.19
N THR A 179 20.60 -11.37 1.56
CA THR A 179 19.28 -11.94 1.31
C THR A 179 18.74 -11.50 -0.06
N ILE A 180 19.58 -11.37 -1.10
CA ILE A 180 19.11 -11.37 -2.50
C ILE A 180 18.45 -12.73 -2.84
N GLN A 181 18.61 -13.72 -1.96
CA GLN A 181 17.87 -14.99 -1.92
C GLN A 181 17.33 -15.28 -0.51
N GLY A 182 16.36 -14.52 0.00
CA GLY A 182 15.69 -15.00 1.20
C GLY A 182 14.51 -14.16 1.69
N PRO A 183 14.08 -14.36 2.95
CA PRO A 183 12.69 -14.70 3.25
C PRO A 183 11.67 -13.59 3.01
N HIS A 184 12.09 -12.34 2.83
CA HIS A 184 11.14 -11.24 2.65
C HIS A 184 10.72 -11.04 1.18
N GLY A 185 11.58 -11.39 0.21
CA GLY A 185 11.15 -11.53 -1.19
C GLY A 185 10.57 -12.92 -1.48
N ASP A 186 11.16 -13.94 -0.85
CA ASP A 186 10.90 -15.34 -1.18
C ASP A 186 9.80 -15.98 -0.30
N ASN A 187 9.81 -15.75 1.02
CA ASN A 187 8.92 -16.46 1.96
C ASN A 187 7.66 -15.68 2.36
N THR A 188 7.55 -14.39 2.02
CA THR A 188 6.30 -13.64 2.30
C THR A 188 5.24 -13.87 1.23
N LEU A 189 5.63 -14.25 0.00
CA LEU A 189 4.73 -14.41 -1.15
C LEU A 189 5.08 -15.58 -2.10
N GLY A 190 6.08 -16.41 -1.79
CA GLY A 190 6.38 -17.62 -2.58
C GLY A 190 6.76 -17.32 -4.03
N MET A 191 7.63 -16.33 -4.25
CA MET A 191 8.06 -15.91 -5.59
C MET A 191 9.55 -16.18 -5.80
N SER A 192 9.95 -17.44 -5.69
CA SER A 192 11.17 -17.98 -6.30
C SER A 192 10.88 -18.40 -7.75
N PHE A 193 11.80 -18.06 -8.66
CA PHE A 193 11.86 -18.64 -10.01
C PHE A 193 12.19 -20.13 -9.97
#